data_AF-A0A645H170-F1
#
_entry.id   AF-A0A645H170-F1
#
_cell.length_a   1.000
_cell.length_b   1.000
_cell.length_c   1.000
_cell.angle_alpha   90.00
_cell.angle_beta   90.00
_cell.angle_gamma   90.00
#
_symmetry.space_group_name_H-M   'P 1'
#
loop_
_entity.id
_entity.type
_entity.pdbx_description
1 polymer ?
#
loop_
_entity_poly.entity_id
_entity_poly.type
_entity_poly.pdbx_seq_one_letter_code
_entity_poly.pdbx_strand_id
1 'polypeptide(L)'
;MDRRLQVEGRSLDVFVQVNTSDEASKYGLAPKEVSGFLRELPAFSALRVRGLMTLALFDSVAERVRPCFVLLRELRDRLRQDAPGGIVLDELSMGMSGDFEIAIEEGATVVRVGQAIFGARASPDACYWPSKEHSG
;
A
#
# COMPACT_ATOMS: atom_id res chain seq x y z
N MET A 1 10.85 6.72 -12.92
CA MET A 1 9.38 6.70 -13.10
C MET A 1 8.89 8.03 -13.64
N ASP A 2 8.88 9.09 -12.82
CA ASP A 2 8.38 10.44 -13.18
C ASP A 2 8.97 10.99 -14.50
N ARG A 3 10.31 11.03 -14.62
CA ARG A 3 10.99 11.45 -15.87
C ARG A 3 10.49 10.70 -17.13
N ARG A 4 10.19 9.40 -17.01
CA ARG A 4 9.71 8.60 -18.14
C ARG A 4 8.27 8.97 -18.51
N LEU A 5 7.42 9.17 -17.51
CA LEU A 5 6.04 9.62 -17.70
C LEU A 5 5.99 11.02 -18.33
N GLN A 6 6.87 11.92 -17.93
CA GLN A 6 7.00 13.26 -18.53
C GLN A 6 7.36 13.18 -20.02
N VAL A 7 8.34 12.35 -20.39
CA VAL A 7 8.71 12.13 -21.81
C VAL A 7 7.54 11.59 -22.64
N GLU A 8 6.69 10.76 -22.03
CA GLU A 8 5.50 10.21 -22.67
C GLU A 8 4.27 11.14 -22.60
N GLY A 9 4.36 12.30 -21.93
CA GLY A 9 3.22 13.20 -21.72
C GLY A 9 2.09 12.58 -20.88
N ARG A 10 2.44 11.67 -19.96
CA ARG A 10 1.49 10.90 -19.14
C ARG A 10 1.63 11.26 -17.67
N SER A 11 0.57 10.99 -16.91
CA SER A 11 0.58 11.02 -15.44
C SER A 11 0.11 9.67 -14.91
N LEU A 12 0.48 9.37 -13.67
CA LEU A 12 0.10 8.13 -13.00
C LEU A 12 -0.47 8.40 -11.62
N ASP A 13 -1.59 7.76 -11.32
CA ASP A 13 -2.14 7.71 -9.96
C ASP A 13 -1.35 6.72 -9.11
N VAL A 14 -0.92 7.18 -7.94
CA VAL A 14 -0.07 6.41 -7.05
C VAL A 14 -0.58 6.44 -5.61
N PHE A 15 -0.26 5.38 -4.88
CA PHE A 15 -0.43 5.28 -3.44
C PHE A 15 0.93 5.29 -2.76
N VAL A 16 1.01 5.88 -1.57
CA VAL A 16 2.18 5.75 -0.70
C VAL A 16 2.02 4.51 0.17
N GLN A 17 2.93 3.56 0.05
CA GLN A 17 2.91 2.33 0.84
C GLN A 17 3.49 2.58 2.24
N VAL A 18 2.70 2.23 3.25
CA VAL A 18 3.04 2.36 4.67
C VAL A 18 3.15 0.96 5.29
N ASN A 19 4.23 0.71 6.02
CA ASN A 19 4.37 -0.49 6.81
C ASN A 19 3.61 -0.32 8.13
N THR A 20 2.43 -0.93 8.23
CA THR A 20 1.57 -0.87 9.43
C THR A 20 1.69 -2.11 10.31
N SER A 21 2.44 -3.14 9.90
CA SER A 21 2.59 -4.38 10.68
C SER A 21 3.83 -4.40 11.58
N ASP A 22 4.68 -3.38 11.48
CA ASP A 22 5.97 -3.27 12.20
C ASP A 22 6.94 -4.44 11.89
N GLU A 23 6.70 -5.17 10.80
CA GLU A 23 7.58 -6.24 10.35
C GLU A 23 8.70 -5.64 9.49
N ALA A 24 9.94 -5.72 9.98
CA ALA A 24 11.12 -5.19 9.27
C ALA A 24 11.34 -5.85 7.88
N SER A 25 10.80 -7.04 7.66
CA SER A 25 10.84 -7.76 6.38
C SER A 25 9.89 -7.16 5.31
N LYS A 26 8.94 -6.30 5.71
CA LYS A 26 7.97 -5.72 4.78
C LYS A 26 8.40 -4.36 4.26
N TYR A 27 8.17 -4.18 2.96
CA TYR A 27 8.34 -2.90 2.29
C TYR A 27 7.29 -1.86 2.74
N GLY A 28 7.68 -0.60 2.67
CA GLY A 28 6.84 0.54 3.01
C GLY A 28 7.54 1.47 4.00
N LEU A 29 7.08 2.71 4.04
CA LEU A 29 7.57 3.70 5.00
C LEU A 29 7.03 3.40 6.39
N ALA A 30 7.81 3.68 7.43
CA ALA A 30 7.26 3.71 8.77
C ALA A 30 6.21 4.85 8.86
N PRO A 31 5.13 4.72 9.65
CA PRO A 31 4.08 5.73 9.75
C PRO A 31 4.61 7.15 10.03
N LYS A 32 5.67 7.26 10.84
CA LYS A 32 6.32 8.52 11.21
C LYS A 32 7.05 9.22 10.05
N GLU A 33 7.46 8.48 9.02
CA GLU A 33 8.24 8.99 7.89
C GLU A 33 7.35 9.52 6.76
N VAL A 34 6.08 9.08 6.72
CA VAL A 34 5.14 9.38 5.63
C VAL A 34 4.94 10.88 5.45
N SER A 35 4.80 11.64 6.54
CA SER A 35 4.64 13.11 6.46
C SER A 35 5.83 13.80 5.78
N GLY A 36 7.06 13.38 6.11
CA GLY A 36 8.27 13.90 5.49
C GLY A 36 8.30 13.60 4.00
N PHE A 37 8.05 12.33 3.65
CA PHE A 37 8.02 11.88 2.26
C PHE A 37 6.97 12.60 1.40
N LEU A 38 5.75 12.81 1.93
CA LEU A 38 4.70 13.54 1.21
C LEU A 38 5.14 14.97 0.84
N ARG A 39 5.97 15.64 1.65
CA ARG A 39 6.46 16.99 1.31
C ARG A 39 7.43 17.02 0.15
N GLU A 40 8.07 15.90 -0.16
CA GLU A 40 9.01 15.78 -1.30
C GLU A 40 8.27 15.46 -2.61
N LEU A 41 7.07 14.88 -2.53
CA LEU A 41 6.32 14.41 -3.70
C LEU A 41 5.88 15.49 -4.71
N PRO A 42 5.61 16.76 -4.33
CA PRO A 42 5.30 17.81 -5.32
C PRO A 42 6.40 18.04 -6.37
N ALA A 43 7.63 17.60 -6.12
CA ALA A 43 8.71 17.64 -7.10
C ALA A 43 8.50 16.69 -8.29
N PHE A 44 7.59 15.70 -8.18
CA PHE A 44 7.31 14.70 -9.20
C PHE A 44 5.95 14.97 -9.86
N SER A 45 5.94 15.91 -10.81
CA SER A 45 4.71 16.43 -11.42
C SER A 45 3.88 15.41 -12.22
N ALA A 46 4.48 14.28 -12.63
CA ALA A 46 3.74 13.22 -13.32
C ALA A 46 3.12 12.19 -12.36
N LEU A 47 3.40 12.28 -11.05
CA LEU A 47 2.84 11.40 -10.03
C LEU A 47 1.69 12.10 -9.29
N ARG A 48 0.50 11.51 -9.35
CA ARG A 48 -0.69 12.01 -8.68
C ARG A 48 -0.97 11.13 -7.47
N VAL A 49 -0.58 11.61 -6.29
CA VAL A 49 -0.86 10.91 -5.05
C VAL A 49 -2.37 10.94 -4.79
N ARG A 50 -2.96 9.75 -4.58
CA ARG A 50 -4.40 9.58 -4.34
C ARG A 50 -4.72 9.17 -2.90
N GLY A 51 -3.77 8.54 -2.23
CA GLY A 51 -4.02 7.90 -0.95
C GLY A 51 -2.84 7.10 -0.40
N LEU A 52 -3.14 6.32 0.63
CA LEU A 52 -2.18 5.43 1.27
C LEU A 52 -2.50 3.97 0.93
N MET A 53 -1.49 3.12 1.05
CA MET A 53 -1.59 1.68 0.82
C MET A 53 -0.89 0.92 1.95
N THR A 54 -1.41 -0.24 2.33
CA THR A 54 -0.65 -1.17 3.20
C THR A 54 -0.88 -2.63 2.84
N LEU A 55 0.11 -3.43 3.24
CA LEU A 55 0.03 -4.89 3.34
C LEU A 55 0.00 -5.24 4.83
N ALA A 56 -1.17 -5.59 5.34
CA ALA A 56 -1.34 -5.99 6.73
C ALA A 56 -0.58 -7.30 7.04
N LEU A 57 -0.48 -7.62 8.34
CA LEU A 57 0.09 -8.88 8.84
C LEU A 57 -0.42 -10.08 8.02
N PHE A 58 0.50 -10.98 7.63
CA PHE A 58 0.08 -12.24 7.03
C PHE A 58 -0.34 -13.18 8.16
N ASP A 59 -1.58 -13.00 8.62
CA ASP A 59 -2.16 -13.78 9.69
C ASP A 59 -3.57 -14.22 9.30
N SER A 60 -3.91 -15.46 9.62
CA SER A 60 -5.26 -16.01 9.44
C SER A 60 -6.28 -15.44 10.41
N VAL A 61 -5.83 -14.76 11.47
CA VAL A 61 -6.71 -14.21 12.51
C VAL A 61 -7.06 -12.76 12.19
N ALA A 62 -8.30 -12.57 11.71
CA ALA A 62 -8.96 -11.29 11.44
C ALA A 62 -8.67 -10.18 12.47
N GLU A 63 -8.71 -10.51 13.76
CA GLU A 63 -8.53 -9.58 14.88
C GLU A 63 -7.13 -8.96 14.93
N ARG A 64 -6.13 -9.65 14.37
CA ARG A 64 -4.74 -9.18 14.32
C ARG A 64 -4.47 -8.27 13.13
N VAL A 65 -5.33 -8.34 12.10
CA VAL A 65 -5.23 -7.54 10.88
C VAL A 65 -5.90 -6.17 11.03
N ARG A 66 -7.04 -6.09 11.72
CA ARG A 66 -7.80 -4.83 11.91
C ARG A 66 -6.94 -3.65 12.42
N PRO A 67 -6.04 -3.81 13.41
CA PRO A 67 -5.20 -2.71 13.88
C PRO A 67 -4.34 -2.07 12.78
N CYS A 68 -3.90 -2.85 11.78
CA CYS A 68 -3.17 -2.33 10.63
C CYS A 68 -4.02 -1.37 9.79
N PHE A 69 -5.29 -1.73 9.55
CA PHE A 69 -6.21 -0.91 8.75
C PHE A 69 -6.66 0.34 9.50
N VAL A 70 -6.94 0.21 10.81
CA VAL A 70 -7.23 1.36 11.69
C VAL A 70 -6.06 2.35 11.66
N LEU A 71 -4.83 1.86 11.83
CA LEU A 71 -3.63 2.69 11.80
C LEU A 71 -3.48 3.43 10.46
N LEU A 72 -3.71 2.75 9.33
CA LEU A 72 -3.62 3.39 8.01
C LEU A 72 -4.69 4.46 7.83
N ARG A 73 -5.94 4.20 8.24
CA ARG A 73 -7.05 5.16 8.19
C ARG A 73 -6.74 6.41 9.01
N GLU A 74 -6.36 6.24 10.27
CA GLU A 74 -6.04 7.35 11.18
C GLU A 74 -4.84 8.15 10.71
N LEU A 75 -3.84 7.48 10.11
CA LEU A 75 -2.71 8.15 9.49
C LEU A 75 -3.17 9.00 8.29
N ARG A 76 -3.99 8.45 7.39
CA ARG A 76 -4.56 9.17 6.25
C ARG A 76 -5.36 10.39 6.71
N ASP A 77 -6.25 10.22 7.69
CA ASP A 77 -7.13 11.29 8.18
C ASP A 77 -6.32 12.46 8.78
N ARG A 78 -5.27 12.16 9.56
CA ARG A 78 -4.36 13.18 10.09
C ARG A 78 -3.58 13.87 8.98
N LEU A 79 -2.94 13.11 8.08
CA LEU A 79 -2.11 13.67 7.02
C LEU A 79 -2.90 14.49 5.99
N ARG A 80 -4.19 14.18 5.80
CA ARG A 80 -5.07 14.92 4.89
C ARG A 80 -5.24 16.39 5.30
N GLN A 81 -5.16 16.69 6.60
CA GLN A 81 -5.28 18.07 7.11
C GLN A 81 -4.08 18.94 6.75
N ASP A 82 -2.89 18.34 6.66
CA ASP A 82 -1.61 19.02 6.42
C ASP A 82 -1.00 18.64 5.06
N ALA A 83 -1.81 18.11 4.14
CA ALA A 83 -1.32 17.63 2.85
C ALA A 83 -0.74 18.78 2.00
N PRO A 84 0.47 18.63 1.44
CA PRO A 84 1.02 19.60 0.51
C PRO A 84 0.10 19.84 -0.69
N GLY A 85 0.18 21.03 -1.28
CA GLY A 85 -0.58 21.36 -2.49
C GLY A 85 -0.34 20.35 -3.61
N GLY A 86 -1.42 19.92 -4.27
CA GLY A 86 -1.36 18.92 -5.34
C GLY A 86 -1.39 17.46 -4.87
N ILE A 87 -1.34 17.20 -3.56
CA ILE A 87 -1.52 15.87 -2.98
C ILE A 87 -2.96 15.70 -2.51
N VAL A 88 -3.57 14.59 -2.90
CA VAL A 88 -4.90 14.17 -2.44
C VAL A 88 -4.72 12.86 -1.66
N LEU A 89 -5.32 12.80 -0.48
CA LEU A 89 -5.28 11.62 0.40
C LEU A 89 -6.71 11.17 0.71
N ASP A 90 -7.44 10.78 -0.32
CA ASP A 90 -8.85 10.38 -0.19
C ASP A 90 -9.02 8.86 -0.15
N GLU A 91 -8.04 8.13 -0.69
CA GLU A 91 -8.15 6.71 -0.93
C GLU A 91 -7.30 5.87 0.04
N LEU A 92 -7.78 4.66 0.35
CA LEU A 92 -7.10 3.66 1.15
C LEU A 92 -7.07 2.34 0.39
N SER A 93 -5.88 1.98 -0.09
CA SER A 93 -5.64 0.67 -0.69
C SER A 93 -5.22 -0.33 0.38
N MET A 94 -6.17 -1.10 0.90
CA MET A 94 -5.93 -2.10 1.93
C MET A 94 -6.97 -3.21 1.82
N GLY A 95 -6.62 -4.41 2.29
CA GLY A 95 -7.44 -5.61 2.09
C GLY A 95 -7.07 -6.41 0.84
N MET A 96 -7.06 -7.73 1.00
CA MET A 96 -6.81 -8.78 0.03
C MET A 96 -7.86 -9.89 0.23
N SER A 97 -7.74 -10.99 -0.52
CA SER A 97 -8.77 -12.05 -0.55
C SER A 97 -9.19 -12.62 0.82
N GLY A 98 -8.34 -12.54 1.85
CA GLY A 98 -8.63 -13.08 3.18
C GLY A 98 -9.13 -12.07 4.22
N ASP A 99 -9.06 -10.76 3.93
CA ASP A 99 -9.29 -9.70 4.93
C ASP A 99 -10.00 -8.45 4.35
N PHE A 100 -10.47 -8.50 3.10
CA PHE A 100 -11.10 -7.36 2.43
C PHE A 100 -12.39 -6.88 3.13
N GLU A 101 -13.15 -7.78 3.78
CA GLU A 101 -14.38 -7.40 4.50
C GLU A 101 -14.05 -6.46 5.67
N ILE A 102 -13.04 -6.81 6.47
CA ILE A 102 -12.53 -5.98 7.57
C ILE A 102 -11.94 -4.68 7.02
N ALA A 103 -11.23 -4.75 5.89
CA ALA A 103 -10.69 -3.57 5.25
C ALA A 103 -11.80 -2.59 4.84
N ILE A 104 -12.92 -3.07 4.30
CA ILE A 104 -14.09 -2.27 3.94
C ILE A 104 -14.71 -1.63 5.18
N GLU A 105 -14.90 -2.39 6.25
CA GLU A 105 -15.41 -1.86 7.53
C GLU A 105 -14.53 -0.72 8.08
N GLU A 106 -13.21 -0.83 7.90
CA GLU A 106 -12.25 0.20 8.30
C GLU A 106 -12.02 1.28 7.24
N GLY A 107 -12.82 1.32 6.17
CA GLY A 107 -12.86 2.41 5.20
C GLY A 107 -11.95 2.25 3.98
N ALA A 108 -11.59 1.03 3.60
CA ALA A 108 -10.89 0.77 2.35
C ALA A 108 -11.71 1.28 1.15
N THR A 109 -11.05 1.98 0.24
CA THR A 109 -11.63 2.41 -1.04
C THR A 109 -11.14 1.55 -2.20
N VAL A 110 -10.03 0.83 -2.00
CA VAL A 110 -9.44 -0.10 -2.97
C VAL A 110 -9.05 -1.39 -2.25
N VAL A 111 -9.63 -2.52 -2.65
CA VAL A 111 -9.26 -3.87 -2.20
C VAL A 111 -8.58 -4.65 -3.33
N ARG A 112 -7.68 -5.57 -2.99
CA ARG A 112 -6.84 -6.31 -3.95
C ARG A 112 -7.15 -7.80 -3.90
N VAL A 113 -8.21 -8.21 -4.60
CA VAL A 113 -8.70 -9.59 -4.56
C VAL A 113 -8.13 -10.41 -5.72
N GLY A 114 -7.47 -11.53 -5.39
CA GLY A 114 -6.84 -12.42 -6.37
C GLY A 114 -7.40 -13.83 -6.26
N GLN A 115 -6.95 -14.59 -5.25
CA GLN A 115 -7.35 -15.98 -5.04
C GLN A 115 -8.86 -16.18 -4.90
N ALA A 116 -9.60 -15.25 -4.28
CA ALA A 116 -11.05 -15.39 -4.17
C ALA A 116 -11.79 -15.20 -5.52
N ILE A 117 -11.14 -14.57 -6.53
CA ILE A 117 -11.70 -14.44 -7.89
C ILE A 117 -11.19 -15.57 -8.80
N PHE A 118 -9.89 -15.86 -8.76
CA PHE A 118 -9.23 -16.75 -9.74
C PHE A 118 -8.92 -18.15 -9.21
N GLY A 119 -9.18 -18.44 -7.94
CA GLY A 119 -8.78 -19.68 -7.28
C GLY A 119 -7.31 -19.71 -6.89
N ALA A 120 -6.89 -20.83 -6.29
CA ALA A 120 -5.50 -21.05 -5.91
C ALA A 120 -4.60 -21.20 -7.14
N ARG A 121 -3.33 -20.77 -7.03
CA ARG A 121 -2.35 -20.94 -8.10
C ARG A 121 -2.10 -22.44 -8.34
N ALA A 122 -2.05 -22.85 -9.60
CA ALA A 122 -1.78 -24.23 -10.00
C ALA A 122 -0.30 -24.66 -9.78
N SER A 123 0.60 -23.71 -9.54
CA SER A 123 2.05 -23.94 -9.43
C SER A 123 2.63 -23.23 -8.19
N PRO A 124 3.56 -23.87 -7.47
CA PRO A 124 4.27 -23.24 -6.35
C PRO A 124 5.06 -22.00 -6.77
N ASP A 125 5.20 -21.02 -5.87
CA ASP A 125 5.93 -19.75 -6.12
C ASP A 125 7.39 -19.99 -6.57
N ALA A 126 8.00 -21.09 -6.14
CA ALA A 126 9.34 -21.53 -6.55
C ALA A 126 9.51 -21.68 -8.08
N CYS A 127 8.42 -21.86 -8.83
CA CYS A 127 8.45 -21.94 -10.29
C CYS A 127 8.71 -20.58 -10.96
N TYR A 128 8.32 -19.47 -10.32
CA TYR A 128 8.46 -18.11 -10.87
C TYR A 128 9.56 -17.30 -10.20
N TRP A 129 9.87 -17.60 -8.94
CA TRP A 129 10.93 -16.96 -8.18
C TRP A 129 11.88 -18.01 -7.60
N PRO A 130 12.86 -18.49 -8.37
CA PRO A 130 13.85 -19.40 -7.84
C PRO A 130 14.67 -18.65 -6.78
N SER A 131 14.40 -18.91 -5.51
CA SER A 131 15.18 -18.41 -4.39
C SER A 131 16.63 -18.85 -4.59
N LYS A 132 17.58 -17.89 -4.63
CA LYS A 132 19.00 -18.24 -4.60
C LYS A 132 19.27 -18.98 -3.28
N GLU A 133 19.68 -20.24 -3.40
CA GLU A 133 20.22 -21.02 -2.30
C GLU A 133 21.36 -20.22 -1.65
N HIS A 134 21.26 -19.98 -0.34
CA HIS A 134 22.40 -19.52 0.44
C HIS A 134 23.34 -20.72 0.58
N SER A 135 24.36 -20.78 -0.28
CA SER A 135 25.54 -21.60 -0.02
C SER A 135 26.22 -21.05 1.25
N GLY A 136 26.30 -21.91 2.27
CA GLY A 136 27.06 -21.65 3.49
C GLY A 136 28.56 -21.69 3.30
#